data_AF-A0A3S0VWP8-F1
#
_entry.id   AF-A0A3S0VWP8-F1
#
_cell.length_a   1.000
_cell.length_b   1.000
_cell.length_c   1.000
_cell.angle_alpha   90.00
_cell.angle_beta   90.00
_cell.angle_gamma   90.00
#
_symmetry.space_group_name_H-M   'P 1'
#
loop_
_entity.id
_entity.type
_entity.pdbx_description
1 polymer ?
#
loop_
_entity_poly.entity_id
_entity_poly.type
_entity_poly.pdbx_seq_one_letter_code
_entity_poly.pdbx_strand_id
1 'polypeptide(L)'
;MSRFQALTNAVLDAELDRLRVRLGLEPNQKAELLREMAAIAGWVARQAELGRTIEARRDGESEPLVHPALERLRTPVEQPVGARLALSDAEIRRLAAILDGGFDPPPALRTALANLARADRQPPPLHWPPAA
;
A
#
# COMPACT_ATOMS: atom_id res chain seq x y z
N MET A 1 -38.39 14.23 -3.46
CA MET A 1 -36.95 14.18 -3.11
C MET A 1 -36.67 13.46 -1.77
N SER A 2 -37.49 13.57 -0.72
CA SER A 2 -37.24 12.87 0.58
C SER A 2 -37.15 11.34 0.51
N ARG A 3 -37.86 10.69 -0.42
CA ARG A 3 -37.92 9.21 -0.49
C ARG A 3 -36.60 8.57 -0.95
N PHE A 4 -35.84 9.26 -1.81
CA PHE A 4 -34.54 8.76 -2.31
C PHE A 4 -33.44 8.88 -1.24
N GLN A 5 -33.42 9.99 -0.49
CA GLN A 5 -32.47 10.19 0.63
C GLN A 5 -32.68 9.17 1.76
N ALA A 6 -33.93 8.84 2.07
CA ALA A 6 -34.26 7.83 3.08
C ALA A 6 -33.77 6.42 2.69
N LEU A 7 -33.82 6.07 1.40
CA LEU A 7 -33.33 4.79 0.88
C LEU A 7 -31.80 4.71 0.92
N THR A 8 -31.10 5.78 0.54
CA THR A 8 -29.63 5.83 0.63
C THR A 8 -29.14 5.71 2.07
N ASN A 9 -29.84 6.34 3.03
CA ASN A 9 -29.47 6.24 4.45
C ASN A 9 -29.73 4.83 4.99
N ALA A 10 -30.86 4.20 4.65
CA ALA A 10 -31.17 2.83 5.08
C ALA A 10 -30.18 1.80 4.52
N VAL A 11 -29.72 1.97 3.27
CA VAL A 11 -28.68 1.10 2.67
C VAL A 11 -27.34 1.31 3.36
N LEU A 12 -26.94 2.56 3.62
CA LEU A 12 -25.71 2.88 4.33
C LEU A 12 -25.73 2.33 5.77
N ASP A 13 -26.84 2.49 6.47
CA ASP A 13 -27.00 1.96 7.83
C ASP A 13 -26.87 0.43 7.85
N ALA A 14 -27.45 -0.26 6.85
CA ALA A 14 -27.31 -1.71 6.71
C ALA A 14 -25.86 -2.14 6.39
N GLU A 15 -25.13 -1.36 5.60
CA GLU A 15 -23.71 -1.60 5.32
C GLU A 15 -22.84 -1.37 6.55
N LEU A 16 -23.08 -0.30 7.31
CA LEU A 16 -22.40 -0.01 8.56
C LEU A 16 -22.66 -1.11 9.60
N ASP A 17 -23.89 -1.63 9.69
CA ASP A 17 -24.20 -2.75 10.57
C ASP A 17 -23.49 -4.04 10.15
N ARG A 18 -23.39 -4.33 8.86
CA ARG A 18 -22.60 -5.47 8.36
C ARG A 18 -21.11 -5.30 8.69
N LEU A 19 -20.56 -4.10 8.51
CA LEU A 19 -19.16 -3.81 8.86
C LEU A 19 -18.93 -3.94 10.36
N ARG A 20 -19.84 -3.41 11.18
CA ARG A 20 -19.81 -3.53 12.64
C ARG A 20 -19.74 -5.00 13.07
N VAL A 21 -20.62 -5.85 12.54
CA VAL A 21 -20.63 -7.29 12.83
C VAL A 21 -19.33 -7.95 12.39
N ARG A 22 -18.82 -7.63 11.21
CA ARG A 22 -17.54 -8.18 10.70
C ARG A 22 -16.33 -7.77 11.53
N LEU A 23 -16.36 -6.58 12.12
CA LEU A 23 -15.31 -6.07 13.00
C LEU A 23 -15.50 -6.54 14.47
N GLY A 24 -16.53 -7.34 14.76
CA GLY A 24 -16.78 -7.86 16.11
C GLY A 24 -17.22 -6.79 17.11
N LEU A 25 -17.85 -5.71 16.64
CA LEU A 25 -18.23 -4.57 17.46
C LEU A 25 -19.69 -4.68 17.95
N GLU A 26 -19.90 -4.27 19.19
CA GLU A 26 -21.22 -4.18 19.81
C GLU A 26 -22.06 -3.03 19.20
N PRO A 27 -23.42 -3.12 19.20
CA PRO A 27 -24.30 -2.11 18.58
C PRO A 27 -24.11 -0.68 19.11
N ASN A 28 -23.63 -0.52 20.34
CA ASN A 28 -23.38 0.77 20.99
C ASN A 28 -21.99 1.35 20.68
N GLN A 29 -21.10 0.60 20.03
CA GLN A 29 -19.70 1.00 19.75
C GLN A 29 -19.55 1.78 18.43
N LYS A 30 -20.46 2.73 18.16
CA LYS A 30 -20.43 3.52 16.91
C LYS A 30 -19.15 4.33 16.74
N ALA A 31 -18.61 4.88 17.83
CA ALA A 31 -17.36 5.64 17.79
C ALA A 31 -16.16 4.75 17.44
N GLU A 32 -16.15 3.50 17.93
CA GLU A 32 -15.09 2.55 17.61
C GLU A 32 -15.17 2.10 16.16
N LEU A 33 -16.40 1.84 15.66
CA LEU A 33 -16.63 1.55 14.24
C LEU A 33 -16.06 2.65 13.34
N LEU A 34 -16.34 3.93 13.65
CA LEU A 34 -15.82 5.06 12.88
C LEU A 34 -14.29 5.16 12.97
N ARG A 35 -13.70 4.89 14.14
CA ARG A 35 -12.24 4.91 14.32
C ARG A 35 -11.57 3.84 13.46
N GLU A 36 -12.07 2.61 13.50
CA GLU A 36 -11.55 1.48 12.71
C GLU A 36 -11.69 1.74 11.21
N MET A 37 -12.87 2.21 10.78
CA MET A 37 -13.09 2.60 9.38
C MET A 37 -12.14 3.71 8.92
N ALA A 38 -11.92 4.73 9.76
CA ALA A 38 -11.00 5.83 9.45
C ALA A 38 -9.54 5.35 9.39
N ALA A 39 -9.14 4.42 10.27
CA ALA A 39 -7.79 3.84 10.26
C ALA A 39 -7.52 3.07 8.97
N ILE A 40 -8.47 2.20 8.56
CA ILE A 40 -8.38 1.43 7.32
C ILE A 40 -8.39 2.37 6.10
N ALA A 41 -9.37 3.28 6.02
CA ALA A 41 -9.48 4.22 4.91
C ALA A 41 -8.24 5.12 4.80
N GLY A 42 -7.70 5.60 5.93
CA GLY A 42 -6.48 6.39 5.97
C GLY A 42 -5.25 5.62 5.50
N TRP A 43 -5.15 4.32 5.84
CA TRP A 43 -4.07 3.47 5.32
C TRP A 43 -4.17 3.28 3.80
N VAL A 44 -5.36 2.96 3.30
CA VAL A 44 -5.65 2.80 1.85
C VAL A 44 -5.32 4.09 1.11
N ALA A 45 -5.75 5.25 1.63
CA ALA A 45 -5.46 6.56 1.03
C ALA A 45 -3.95 6.81 0.91
N ARG A 46 -3.17 6.56 1.97
CA ARG A 46 -1.70 6.68 1.93
C ARG A 46 -1.06 5.74 0.91
N GLN A 47 -1.57 4.53 0.73
CA GLN A 47 -1.05 3.62 -0.30
C GLN A 47 -1.30 4.19 -1.71
N ALA A 48 -2.50 4.73 -1.95
CA ALA A 48 -2.85 5.34 -3.22
C ALA A 48 -2.01 6.60 -3.53
N GLU A 49 -1.75 7.44 -2.52
CA GLU A 49 -0.87 8.62 -2.62
C GLU A 49 0.57 8.25 -3.01
N LEU A 50 1.07 7.12 -2.50
CA LEU A 50 2.38 6.57 -2.88
C LEU A 50 2.40 5.89 -4.26
N GLY A 51 1.31 5.98 -5.03
CA GLY A 51 1.19 5.39 -6.36
C GLY A 51 1.06 3.86 -6.35
N ARG A 52 0.76 3.23 -5.20
CA ARG A 52 0.63 1.78 -5.11
C ARG A 52 -0.73 1.32 -5.63
N THR A 53 -0.74 0.21 -6.35
CA THR A 53 -1.98 -0.49 -6.73
C THR A 53 -2.50 -1.25 -5.52
N ILE A 54 -3.77 -1.04 -5.19
CA ILE A 54 -4.48 -1.77 -4.15
C ILE A 54 -5.28 -2.84 -4.87
N GLU A 55 -5.10 -4.11 -4.50
CA GLU A 55 -5.76 -5.24 -5.16
C GLU A 55 -6.72 -5.91 -4.18
N ALA A 56 -7.90 -6.28 -4.69
CA ALA A 56 -8.81 -7.18 -4.00
C ALA A 56 -8.57 -8.58 -4.54
N ARG A 57 -8.29 -9.52 -3.64
CA ARG A 57 -8.17 -10.94 -4.01
C ARG A 57 -9.50 -11.63 -3.78
N ARG A 58 -10.01 -12.29 -4.80
CA ARG A 58 -11.19 -13.15 -4.73
C ARG A 58 -10.94 -14.40 -5.55
N ASP A 59 -11.14 -15.56 -4.93
CA ASP A 59 -11.14 -16.87 -5.60
C ASP A 59 -9.88 -17.13 -6.47
N GLY A 60 -8.71 -16.66 -6.00
CA GLY A 60 -7.41 -16.82 -6.66
C GLY A 60 -7.07 -15.72 -7.67
N GLU A 61 -8.04 -14.92 -8.10
CA GLU A 61 -7.83 -13.77 -8.97
C GLU A 61 -7.59 -12.51 -8.13
N SER A 62 -6.65 -11.68 -8.59
CA SER A 62 -6.35 -10.39 -7.96
C SER A 62 -6.75 -9.29 -8.93
N GLU A 63 -7.76 -8.51 -8.56
CA GLU A 63 -8.25 -7.39 -9.37
C GLU A 63 -7.86 -6.06 -8.72
N PRO A 64 -7.38 -5.08 -9.49
CA PRO A 64 -7.15 -3.74 -8.98
C PRO A 64 -8.45 -3.15 -8.43
N LEU A 65 -8.38 -2.62 -7.20
CA LEU A 65 -9.47 -1.85 -6.62
C LEU A 65 -9.58 -0.52 -7.35
N VAL A 66 -10.59 -0.41 -8.21
CA VAL A 66 -10.93 0.82 -8.94
C VAL A 66 -11.96 1.59 -8.12
N HIS A 67 -11.58 2.79 -7.66
CA HIS A 67 -12.48 3.67 -6.96
C HIS A 67 -12.14 5.15 -7.25
N PRO A 68 -13.10 6.03 -7.60
CA PRO A 68 -12.82 7.41 -7.98
C PRO A 68 -12.08 8.23 -6.92
N ALA A 69 -12.25 7.90 -5.63
CA ALA A 69 -11.48 8.55 -4.56
C ALA A 69 -10.01 8.14 -4.58
N LEU A 70 -9.69 6.88 -4.92
CA LEU A 70 -8.31 6.41 -5.01
C LEU A 70 -7.63 6.96 -6.26
N GLU A 71 -8.34 7.08 -7.38
CA GLU A 71 -7.83 7.72 -8.59
C GLU A 71 -7.48 9.19 -8.37
N ARG A 72 -8.30 9.93 -7.60
CA ARG A 72 -7.99 11.32 -7.22
C ARG A 72 -6.77 11.44 -6.30
N LEU A 73 -6.55 10.44 -5.44
CA LEU A 73 -5.41 10.40 -4.52
C LEU A 73 -4.12 9.94 -5.20
N ARG A 74 -4.23 9.16 -6.27
CA ARG A 74 -3.13 8.87 -7.17
C ARG A 74 -2.73 10.20 -7.84
N THR A 75 -1.86 10.92 -7.16
CA THR A 75 -1.10 11.99 -7.79
C THR A 75 -0.42 11.36 -9.00
N PRO A 76 -0.41 12.00 -10.19
CA PRO A 76 0.54 11.61 -11.22
C PRO A 76 1.91 11.84 -10.60
N VAL A 77 2.47 10.80 -9.99
CA VAL A 77 3.91 10.70 -9.80
C VAL A 77 4.41 10.39 -11.20
N GLU A 78 4.40 11.42 -12.04
CA GLU A 78 5.34 11.56 -13.15
C GLU A 78 6.73 11.70 -12.51
N GLN A 79 7.21 10.64 -11.85
CA GLN A 79 8.63 10.36 -11.83
C GLN A 79 8.81 9.36 -12.95
N PRO A 80 8.99 9.82 -14.20
CA PRO A 80 9.45 8.93 -15.25
C PRO A 80 10.64 8.15 -14.71
N VAL A 81 10.76 6.88 -15.08
CA VAL A 81 12.00 6.13 -14.86
C VAL A 81 13.13 6.96 -15.49
N GLY A 82 14.01 7.54 -14.66
CA GLY A 82 15.01 8.53 -15.08
C GLY A 82 14.75 9.98 -14.64
N ALA A 83 13.70 10.26 -13.86
CA ALA A 83 13.50 11.57 -13.24
C ALA A 83 14.71 11.94 -12.38
N ARG A 84 15.25 13.13 -12.61
CA ARG A 84 16.44 13.63 -11.92
C ARG A 84 16.15 13.71 -10.43
N LEU A 85 16.86 12.91 -9.64
CA LEU A 85 16.82 12.98 -8.18
C LEU A 85 17.29 14.37 -7.72
N ALA A 86 16.38 15.20 -7.23
CA ALA A 86 16.69 16.49 -6.63
C ALA A 86 16.95 16.27 -5.13
N LEU A 87 18.22 16.34 -4.73
CA LEU A 87 18.63 16.25 -3.35
C LEU A 87 18.68 17.64 -2.74
N SER A 88 18.20 17.78 -1.50
CA SER A 88 18.43 18.98 -0.69
C SER A 88 19.90 19.09 -0.27
N ASP A 89 20.36 20.28 0.12
CA ASP A 89 21.74 20.51 0.60
C ASP A 89 22.12 19.63 1.80
N ALA A 90 21.14 19.22 2.61
CA ALA A 90 21.35 18.29 3.71
C ALA A 90 21.59 16.86 3.20
N GLU A 91 20.81 16.43 2.21
CA GLU A 91 20.94 15.10 1.60
C GLU A 91 22.20 14.99 0.74
N ILE A 92 22.60 16.06 0.04
CA ILE A 92 23.87 16.13 -0.69
C ILE A 92 25.05 15.94 0.27
N ARG A 93 25.07 16.68 1.39
CA ARG A 93 26.12 16.54 2.42
C ARG A 93 26.15 15.15 3.03
N ARG A 94 24.98 14.56 3.29
CA ARG A 94 24.87 13.19 3.81
C ARG A 94 25.36 12.15 2.79
N LEU A 95 24.99 12.31 1.52
CA LEU A 95 25.44 11.43 0.45
C LEU A 95 26.95 11.54 0.24
N ALA A 96 27.50 12.75 0.21
CA ALA A 96 28.94 12.98 0.14
C ALA A 96 29.67 12.30 1.30
N ALA A 97 29.19 12.44 2.54
CA ALA A 97 29.78 11.77 3.69
C ALA A 97 29.76 10.23 3.58
N ILE A 98 28.71 9.65 2.98
CA ILE A 98 28.63 8.19 2.75
C ILE A 98 29.60 7.75 1.65
N LEU A 99 29.72 8.53 0.57
CA LEU A 99 30.61 8.21 -0.55
C LEU A 99 32.08 8.40 -0.18
N ASP A 100 32.41 9.50 0.50
CA ASP A 100 33.78 9.83 0.94
C ASP A 100 34.24 8.93 2.10
N GLY A 101 33.32 8.49 2.95
CA GLY A 101 33.61 7.57 4.06
C GLY A 101 33.95 6.15 3.61
N GLY A 102 33.74 5.82 2.33
CA GLY A 102 33.84 4.47 1.81
C GLY A 102 32.68 3.60 2.29
N PHE A 103 32.06 2.87 1.37
CA PHE A 103 31.10 1.85 1.73
C PHE A 103 31.85 0.58 2.13
N ASP A 104 31.92 0.27 3.42
CA ASP A 104 32.36 -1.03 3.94
C ASP A 104 31.12 -1.89 4.26
N PRO A 105 30.51 -2.57 3.27
CA PRO A 105 29.33 -3.37 3.48
C PRO A 105 29.62 -4.48 4.50
N PRO A 106 28.70 -4.76 5.43
CA PRO A 106 28.81 -5.89 6.32
C PRO A 106 29.10 -7.18 5.53
N PRO A 107 29.85 -8.16 6.09
CA PRO A 107 30.19 -9.40 5.39
C PRO A 107 28.98 -10.10 4.76
N ALA A 108 27.84 -10.11 5.46
CA ALA A 108 26.59 -10.67 4.95
C ALA A 108 26.09 -9.99 3.68
N LEU A 109 26.23 -8.67 3.57
CA LEU A 109 25.83 -7.90 2.40
C LEU A 109 26.79 -8.14 1.23
N ARG A 110 28.11 -8.22 1.49
CA ARG A 110 29.08 -8.62 0.47
C ARG A 110 28.75 -9.99 -0.12
N THR A 111 28.46 -10.97 0.74
CA THR A 111 28.09 -12.32 0.31
C THR A 111 26.77 -12.31 -0.47
N ALA A 112 25.77 -11.54 -0.04
CA ALA A 112 24.50 -11.43 -0.76
C ALA A 112 24.67 -10.82 -2.16
N LEU A 113 25.45 -9.74 -2.28
CA LEU A 113 25.76 -9.10 -3.56
C LEU A 113 26.60 -10.00 -4.47
N ALA A 114 27.61 -10.68 -3.95
CA ALA A 114 28.41 -11.65 -4.70
C ALA A 114 27.55 -12.81 -5.20
N ASN A 115 26.66 -13.34 -4.35
CA ASN A 115 25.70 -14.35 -4.75
C ASN A 115 24.72 -13.82 -5.80
N LEU A 116 24.35 -12.54 -5.80
CA LEU A 116 23.44 -11.94 -6.79
C LEU A 116 24.12 -11.72 -8.14
N ALA A 117 25.40 -11.36 -8.14
CA ALA A 117 26.21 -11.10 -9.33
C ALA A 117 26.67 -12.39 -10.06
N ARG A 118 26.40 -13.57 -9.49
CA ARG A 118 26.69 -14.87 -10.10
C ARG A 118 25.90 -15.07 -11.38
N ALA A 119 26.59 -15.18 -12.52
CA ALA A 119 25.97 -15.39 -13.84
C ALA A 119 25.20 -16.71 -13.96
N ASP A 120 25.51 -17.69 -13.09
CA ASP A 120 24.85 -18.99 -12.98
C ASP A 120 23.64 -18.98 -12.02
N ARG A 121 23.35 -17.84 -11.38
CA ARG A 121 22.22 -17.76 -10.45
C ARG A 121 20.90 -17.76 -11.20
N GLN A 122 20.16 -18.85 -11.03
CA GLN A 122 18.73 -18.86 -11.31
C GLN A 122 17.96 -18.38 -10.08
N PRO A 123 16.95 -17.51 -10.25
CA PRO A 123 16.04 -17.19 -9.16
C PRO A 123 15.39 -18.49 -8.65
N PRO A 124 15.13 -18.63 -7.34
CA PRO A 124 14.49 -19.82 -6.81
C PRO A 124 13.13 -20.02 -7.49
N PRO A 125 12.75 -21.27 -7.82
CA PRO A 125 11.45 -21.55 -8.40
C PRO A 125 10.36 -21.10 -7.43
N LEU A 126 9.47 -20.23 -7.91
CA LEU A 126 8.32 -19.78 -7.14
C LEU A 126 7.30 -20.93 -7.07
N HIS A 127 7.19 -21.57 -5.92
CA HIS A 127 6.14 -22.53 -5.64
C HIS A 127 4.98 -21.80 -4.97
N TRP A 128 3.91 -21.60 -5.72
CA TRP A 128 2.64 -21.20 -5.15
C TRP A 128 1.96 -22.44 -4.55
N PRO A 129 1.48 -22.39 -3.29
CA PRO A 129 0.65 -23.46 -2.76
C PRO A 129 -0.61 -23.61 -3.64
N PRO A 130 -1.11 -24.84 -3.84
CA PRO A 130 -2.30 -25.08 -4.64
C PRO A 130 -3.46 -24.26 -4.07
N ALA A 131 -4.21 -23.59 -4.94
CA ALA A 131 -5.42 -22.87 -4.55
C ALA A 131 -6.40 -23.86 -3.91
N ALA A 132 -6.80 -23.58 -2.67
CA ALA A 132 -7.80 -24.32 -1.92
C ALA A 132 -9.21 -23.87 -2.31
#